data_AF-A0A972QHP2-F1
#
_entry.id   AF-A0A972QHP2-F1
#
_cell.length_a   1.000
_cell.length_b   1.000
_cell.length_c   1.000
_cell.angle_alpha   90.00
_cell.angle_beta   90.00
_cell.angle_gamma   90.00
#
_symmetry.space_group_name_H-M   'P 1'
#
loop_
_entity.id
_entity.type
_entity.pdbx_description
1 polymer ?
#
loop_
_entity_poly.entity_id
_entity_poly.type
_entity_poly.pdbx_seq_one_letter_code
_entity_poly.pdbx_strand_id
1 'polypeptide(L)'
;MVPKNVPAEISYRLNAWRLRFRLWWGTHFFLGIVSVILVSITAIQPDILPGHSVITGAVSACFIAIITFLRPSQVAKGYIEAWRTLSAACNRYKYERGFTFKDLQNALNEGEQNIRESESL
;
A
#
# COMPACT_ATOMS: atom_id res chain seq x y z
N MET A 1 -11.25 31.50 -11.60
CA MET A 1 -9.87 31.73 -11.09
C MET A 1 -8.94 30.78 -11.83
N VAL A 2 -7.75 31.24 -12.23
CA VAL A 2 -6.77 30.37 -12.88
C VAL A 2 -6.16 29.47 -11.79
N PRO A 3 -6.27 28.13 -11.91
CA PRO A 3 -5.71 27.23 -10.91
C PRO A 3 -4.19 27.35 -10.84
N LYS A 4 -3.63 27.36 -9.63
CA LYS A 4 -2.17 27.33 -9.45
C LYS A 4 -1.62 25.99 -9.92
N ASN A 5 -0.45 25.99 -10.56
CA ASN A 5 0.20 24.74 -10.95
C ASN A 5 0.90 24.10 -9.75
N VAL A 6 0.56 22.84 -9.47
CA VAL A 6 1.26 22.05 -8.45
C VAL A 6 2.66 21.73 -8.98
N PRO A 7 3.74 21.92 -8.19
CA PRO A 7 5.09 21.58 -8.60
C PRO A 7 5.24 20.12 -9.04
N ALA A 8 6.04 19.89 -10.07
CA ALA A 8 6.20 18.57 -10.69
C ALA A 8 6.70 17.51 -9.68
N GLU A 9 7.62 17.88 -8.80
CA GLU A 9 8.16 17.00 -7.73
C GLU A 9 7.05 16.47 -6.82
N ILE A 10 6.09 17.33 -6.43
CA ILE A 10 4.98 16.94 -5.57
C ILE A 10 4.02 16.01 -6.31
N SER A 11 3.76 16.30 -7.58
CA SER A 11 2.92 15.44 -8.42
C SER A 11 3.57 14.07 -8.65
N TYR A 12 4.90 14.03 -8.81
CA TYR A 12 5.67 12.79 -8.90
C TYR A 12 5.54 11.95 -7.64
N ARG A 13 5.76 12.54 -6.45
CA ARG A 13 5.60 11.85 -5.17
C ARG A 13 4.19 11.32 -4.95
N LEU A 14 3.17 12.13 -5.26
CA LEU A 14 1.78 11.72 -5.18
C LEU A 14 1.51 10.46 -6.02
N ASN A 15 2.01 10.41 -7.26
CA ASN A 15 1.86 9.24 -8.11
C ASN A 15 2.65 8.03 -7.59
N ALA A 16 3.87 8.26 -7.10
CA ALA A 16 4.70 7.21 -6.51
C ALA A 16 4.04 6.57 -5.29
N TRP A 17 3.47 7.36 -4.37
CA TRP A 17 2.76 6.85 -3.20
C TRP A 17 1.52 6.04 -3.59
N ARG A 18 0.75 6.51 -4.58
CA ARG A 18 -0.40 5.76 -5.11
C ARG A 18 0.01 4.41 -5.71
N LEU A 19 1.14 4.38 -6.44
CA LEU A 19 1.67 3.15 -7.02
C LEU A 19 2.12 2.17 -5.93
N ARG A 20 2.85 2.66 -4.92
CA ARG A 20 3.29 1.85 -3.77
C ARG A 20 2.12 1.30 -2.97
N PHE A 21 1.06 2.10 -2.73
CA PHE A 21 -0.18 1.61 -2.16
C PHE A 21 -0.74 0.43 -2.96
N ARG A 22 -0.89 0.58 -4.28
CA ARG A 22 -1.41 -0.50 -5.15
C ARG A 22 -0.55 -1.75 -5.11
N LEU A 23 0.77 -1.60 -5.07
CA LEU A 23 1.71 -2.72 -5.00
C LEU A 23 1.56 -3.48 -3.68
N TRP A 24 1.62 -2.77 -2.55
CA TRP A 24 1.48 -3.39 -1.23
C TRP A 24 0.10 -4.01 -0.99
N TRP A 25 -0.96 -3.32 -1.43
CA TRP A 25 -2.31 -3.83 -1.39
C TRP A 25 -2.45 -5.09 -2.27
N GLY A 26 -1.95 -5.04 -3.50
CA GLY A 26 -1.93 -6.19 -4.41
C GLY A 26 -1.20 -7.39 -3.82
N THR A 27 -0.01 -7.18 -3.25
CA THR A 27 0.77 -8.22 -2.57
C THR A 27 -0.01 -8.85 -1.42
N HIS A 28 -0.66 -8.05 -0.57
CA HIS A 28 -1.44 -8.57 0.55
C HIS A 28 -2.57 -9.51 0.10
N PHE A 29 -3.38 -9.06 -0.87
CA PHE A 29 -4.49 -9.86 -1.37
C PHE A 29 -4.03 -11.07 -2.17
N PHE A 30 -3.01 -10.91 -2.99
CA PHE A 30 -2.44 -12.02 -3.77
C PHE A 30 -1.92 -13.13 -2.84
N LEU A 31 -1.07 -12.78 -1.88
CA LEU A 31 -0.53 -13.76 -0.93
C LEU A 31 -1.64 -14.36 -0.07
N GLY A 32 -2.62 -13.57 0.37
CA GLY A 32 -3.69 -14.03 1.24
C GLY A 32 -4.61 -15.03 0.55
N ILE A 33 -5.09 -14.68 -0.65
CA ILE A 33 -5.97 -15.53 -1.45
C ILE A 33 -5.26 -16.82 -1.85
N VAL A 34 -4.02 -16.73 -2.35
CA VAL A 34 -3.27 -17.92 -2.78
C VAL A 34 -2.98 -18.84 -1.60
N SER A 35 -2.64 -18.30 -0.42
CA SER A 35 -2.43 -19.11 0.79
C SER A 35 -3.68 -19.89 1.18
N VAL A 36 -4.84 -19.22 1.21
CA VAL A 36 -6.11 -19.87 1.57
C VAL A 36 -6.44 -20.99 0.60
N ILE A 37 -6.29 -20.76 -0.72
CA ILE A 37 -6.53 -21.79 -1.73
C ILE A 37 -5.60 -22.99 -1.53
N LEU A 38 -4.30 -22.77 -1.33
CA LEU A 38 -3.32 -23.85 -1.13
C LEU A 38 -3.59 -24.66 0.14
N VAL A 39 -3.93 -24.00 1.24
CA VAL A 39 -4.32 -24.68 2.50
C VAL A 39 -5.61 -25.46 2.31
N SER A 40 -6.63 -24.90 1.66
CA SER A 40 -7.90 -25.59 1.42
C SER A 40 -7.72 -26.83 0.54
N ILE A 41 -6.91 -26.76 -0.53
CA ILE A 41 -6.60 -27.93 -1.37
C ILE A 41 -5.92 -29.01 -0.53
N THR A 42 -4.91 -28.63 0.26
CA THR A 42 -4.15 -29.56 1.10
C THR A 42 -5.03 -30.23 2.17
N ALA A 43 -6.02 -29.51 2.72
CA ALA A 43 -6.88 -30.00 3.79
C ALA A 43 -8.10 -30.79 3.32
N ILE A 44 -8.73 -30.39 2.21
CA ILE A 44 -10.02 -30.95 1.77
C ILE A 44 -9.83 -32.04 0.71
N GLN A 45 -8.90 -31.83 -0.22
CA GLN A 45 -8.73 -32.70 -1.39
C GLN A 45 -7.23 -32.99 -1.63
N PRO A 46 -6.56 -33.69 -0.71
CA PRO A 46 -5.13 -34.00 -0.84
C PRO A 46 -4.81 -34.79 -2.12
N ASP A 47 -5.79 -35.52 -2.66
CA ASP A 47 -5.67 -36.32 -3.88
C ASP A 47 -5.66 -35.49 -5.18
N ILE A 48 -5.94 -34.19 -5.14
CA ILE A 48 -5.80 -33.30 -6.32
C ILE A 48 -4.33 -33.06 -6.67
N LEU A 49 -3.45 -33.08 -5.67
CA LEU A 49 -2.01 -32.92 -5.82
C LEU A 49 -1.29 -34.06 -5.10
N PRO A 50 -1.47 -35.31 -5.56
CA PRO A 50 -0.91 -36.48 -4.89
C PRO A 50 0.62 -36.40 -4.94
N GLY A 51 1.25 -36.50 -3.77
CA GLY A 51 2.71 -36.37 -3.62
C GLY A 51 3.24 -34.95 -3.43
N HIS A 52 2.40 -33.91 -3.56
CA HIS A 52 2.82 -32.50 -3.40
C HIS A 52 2.18 -31.76 -2.22
N SER A 53 1.36 -32.44 -1.41
CA SER A 53 0.68 -31.86 -0.24
C SER A 53 1.63 -31.17 0.76
N VAL A 54 2.83 -31.73 0.94
CA VAL A 54 3.88 -31.13 1.78
C VAL A 54 4.39 -29.81 1.18
N ILE A 55 4.56 -29.75 -0.14
CA ILE A 55 5.04 -28.56 -0.86
C ILE A 55 3.98 -27.46 -0.82
N THR A 56 2.72 -27.78 -1.08
CA THR A 56 1.62 -26.79 -1.05
C THR A 56 1.40 -26.23 0.35
N GLY A 57 1.48 -27.08 1.37
CA GLY A 57 1.46 -26.66 2.78
C GLY A 57 2.63 -25.73 3.13
N ALA A 58 3.84 -26.09 2.72
CA ALA A 58 5.04 -25.27 2.96
C ALA A 58 4.96 -23.90 2.25
N VAL A 59 4.54 -23.86 0.98
CA VAL A 59 4.38 -22.61 0.23
C VAL A 59 3.33 -21.71 0.89
N SER A 60 2.19 -22.28 1.30
CA SER A 60 1.19 -21.49 2.01
C SER A 60 1.70 -20.96 3.35
N ALA A 61 2.45 -21.77 4.10
CA ALA A 61 3.04 -21.31 5.36
C ALA A 61 4.04 -20.16 5.12
N CYS A 62 4.85 -20.24 4.06
CA CYS A 62 5.74 -19.14 3.66
C CYS A 62 4.96 -17.86 3.33
N PHE A 63 3.87 -17.94 2.57
CA PHE A 63 3.06 -16.76 2.23
C PHE A 63 2.37 -16.15 3.46
N ILE A 64 1.86 -16.97 4.37
CA ILE A 64 1.32 -16.51 5.66
C ILE A 64 2.42 -15.84 6.49
N ALA A 65 3.63 -16.40 6.53
CA ALA A 65 4.77 -15.81 7.21
C ALA A 65 5.12 -14.44 6.60
N ILE A 66 5.18 -14.32 5.27
CA ILE A 66 5.41 -13.03 4.59
C ILE A 66 4.34 -12.01 4.97
N ILE A 67 3.06 -12.39 4.96
CA ILE A 67 1.97 -11.48 5.38
C ILE A 67 2.13 -11.04 6.84
N THR A 68 2.49 -11.99 7.72
CA THR A 68 2.60 -11.75 9.16
C THR A 68 3.78 -10.85 9.51
N PHE A 69 4.93 -11.07 8.87
CA PHE A 69 6.16 -10.32 9.17
C PHE A 69 6.24 -9.00 8.42
N LEU A 70 5.93 -8.97 7.12
CA LEU A 70 6.03 -7.73 6.33
C LEU A 70 4.81 -6.81 6.51
N ARG A 71 3.71 -7.34 7.06
CA ARG A 71 2.45 -6.60 7.32
C ARG A 71 2.05 -5.66 6.17
N PRO A 72 1.97 -6.18 4.93
CA PRO A 72 1.79 -5.36 3.72
C PRO A 72 0.54 -4.48 3.76
N SER A 73 -0.50 -4.90 4.50
CA SER A 73 -1.72 -4.12 4.72
C SER A 73 -1.48 -2.84 5.54
N GLN A 74 -0.63 -2.87 6.56
CA GLN A 74 -0.28 -1.69 7.36
C GLN A 74 0.54 -0.69 6.53
N VAL A 75 1.56 -1.18 5.82
CA VAL A 75 2.36 -0.35 4.92
C VAL A 75 1.48 0.27 3.83
N ALA A 76 0.58 -0.50 3.23
CA ALA A 76 -0.39 0.02 2.25
C ALA A 76 -1.27 1.13 2.84
N LYS A 77 -1.73 1.00 4.10
CA LYS A 77 -2.52 2.02 4.80
C LYS A 77 -1.75 3.33 4.94
N GLY A 78 -0.48 3.29 5.34
CA GLY A 78 0.36 4.49 5.41
C GLY A 78 0.47 5.22 4.07
N TYR A 79 0.71 4.49 2.98
CA TYR A 79 0.78 5.07 1.64
C TYR A 79 -0.54 5.68 1.17
N ILE A 80 -1.70 5.07 1.44
CA ILE A 80 -2.99 5.64 1.02
C ILE A 80 -3.39 6.85 1.86
N GLU A 81 -3.08 6.87 3.15
CA GLU A 81 -3.32 8.02 4.03
C GLU A 81 -2.44 9.20 3.61
N ALA A 82 -1.15 8.98 3.42
CA ALA A 82 -0.22 9.98 2.88
C ALA A 82 -0.70 10.53 1.52
N TRP A 83 -1.13 9.65 0.62
CA TRP A 83 -1.67 10.04 -0.68
C TRP A 83 -2.93 10.90 -0.55
N ARG A 84 -3.87 10.55 0.34
CA ARG A 84 -5.09 11.33 0.58
C ARG A 84 -4.77 12.73 1.11
N THR A 85 -3.89 12.82 2.11
CA THR A 85 -3.46 14.11 2.69
C THR A 85 -2.82 15.01 1.62
N LEU A 86 -1.85 14.49 0.86
CA LEU A 86 -1.18 15.27 -0.16
C LEU A 86 -2.09 15.59 -1.35
N SER A 87 -2.97 14.68 -1.76
CA SER A 87 -3.94 14.92 -2.84
C SER A 87 -4.93 16.02 -2.46
N ALA A 88 -5.41 16.02 -1.22
CA ALA A 88 -6.27 17.08 -0.72
C ALA A 88 -5.53 18.41 -0.70
N ALA A 89 -4.31 18.46 -0.16
CA ALA A 89 -3.48 19.66 -0.15
C ALA A 89 -3.17 20.19 -1.56
N CYS A 90 -2.92 19.31 -2.54
CA CYS A 90 -2.75 19.69 -3.94
C CYS A 90 -4.00 20.38 -4.50
N ASN A 91 -5.19 19.86 -4.20
CA ASN A 91 -6.44 20.50 -4.61
C ASN A 91 -6.63 21.87 -3.93
N ARG A 92 -6.38 21.96 -2.63
CA ARG A 92 -6.47 23.23 -1.89
C ARG A 92 -5.49 24.26 -2.45
N TYR A 93 -4.25 23.87 -2.72
CA TYR A 93 -3.25 24.73 -3.35
C TYR A 93 -3.71 25.27 -4.72
N LYS A 94 -4.35 24.44 -5.54
CA LYS A 94 -4.86 24.84 -6.87
C LYS A 94 -5.94 25.92 -6.79
N TYR A 95 -6.85 25.83 -5.81
CA TYR A 95 -8.11 26.59 -5.84
C TYR A 95 -8.27 27.60 -4.69
N GLU A 96 -7.59 27.43 -3.55
CA GLU A 96 -7.68 28.33 -2.41
C GLU A 96 -6.60 29.43 -2.48
N ARG A 97 -7.02 30.70 -2.40
CA ARG A 97 -6.07 31.84 -2.46
C ARG A 97 -5.10 31.84 -1.29
N GLY A 98 -5.60 31.53 -0.09
CA GLY A 98 -4.83 31.54 1.16
C GLY A 98 -3.95 30.31 1.37
N PHE A 99 -4.12 29.24 0.60
CA PHE A 99 -3.30 28.05 0.72
C PHE A 99 -1.94 28.28 0.05
N THR A 100 -0.89 28.21 0.85
CA THR A 100 0.47 28.57 0.45
C THR A 100 1.28 27.34 0.02
N PHE A 101 2.45 27.59 -0.57
CA PHE A 101 3.39 26.51 -0.86
C PHE A 101 3.92 25.86 0.43
N LYS A 102 4.04 26.62 1.52
CA LYS A 102 4.43 26.09 2.84
C LYS A 102 3.40 25.09 3.37
N ASP A 103 2.11 25.37 3.21
CA ASP A 103 1.04 24.44 3.62
C ASP A 103 1.08 23.15 2.80
N LEU A 104 1.37 23.27 1.50
CA LEU A 104 1.56 22.12 0.63
C LEU A 104 2.79 21.28 1.03
N GLN A 105 3.89 21.94 1.42
CA GLN A 105 5.10 21.27 1.91
C GLN A 105 4.87 20.60 3.27
N ASN A 106 4.09 21.21 4.15
CA ASN A 106 3.69 20.60 5.42
C ASN A 106 2.89 19.32 5.20
N ALA A 107 1.92 19.33 4.27
CA ALA A 107 1.15 18.14 3.91
C ALA A 107 2.03 17.04 3.29
N LEU A 108 3.08 17.41 2.54
CA LEU A 108 4.07 16.47 2.04
C LEU A 108 4.84 15.82 3.21
N ASN A 109 5.33 16.62 4.14
CA ASN A 109 6.08 16.13 5.30
C ASN A 109 5.22 15.23 6.20
N GLU A 110 3.96 15.59 6.42
CA GLU A 110 2.98 14.77 7.15
C GLU A 110 2.76 13.43 6.45
N GLY A 111 2.62 13.42 5.12
CA GLY A 111 2.50 12.18 4.35
C GLY A 111 3.75 11.30 4.45
N GLU A 112 4.95 11.88 4.38
CA GLU A 112 6.21 11.13 4.59
C GLU A 112 6.30 10.55 6.01
N GLN A 113 5.82 11.29 7.01
CA GLN A 113 5.77 10.80 8.39
C GLN A 113 4.82 9.61 8.54
N ASN A 114 3.61 9.69 7.98
CA ASN A 114 2.63 8.59 8.01
C ASN A 114 3.19 7.31 7.36
N ILE A 115 3.93 7.45 6.24
CA ILE A 115 4.60 6.33 5.58
C ILE A 115 5.64 5.72 6.52
N ARG A 116 6.52 6.54 7.11
CA ARG A 116 7.57 6.06 8.03
C ARG A 116 7.00 5.34 9.25
N GLU A 117 5.96 5.88 9.86
CA GLU A 117 5.28 5.25 10.99
C GLU A 117 4.71 3.88 10.59
N SER A 118 4.08 3.79 9.41
CA SER A 118 3.54 2.53 8.90
C SER A 118 4.60 1.47 8.55
N GLU A 119 5.82 1.88 8.23
CA GLU A 119 6.95 0.99 7.92
C GLU A 119 7.72 0.54 9.17
N SER A 120 7.50 1.21 10.32
CA SER A 120 8.23 0.96 11.57
C SER A 120 7.54 0.02 12.57
N LEU A 121 6.28 -0.36 12.31
CA LEU A 121 5.42 -1.14 13.21
C LEU A 121 5.46 -2.64 12.96
#